data_AF-A0A937PV54-F1
#
_entry.id   AF-A0A937PV54-F1
#
_cell.length_a   1.000
_cell.length_b   1.000
_cell.length_c   1.000
_cell.angle_alpha   90.00
_cell.angle_beta   90.00
_cell.angle_gamma   90.00
#
_symmetry.space_group_name_H-M   'P 1'
#
loop_
_entity.id
_entity.type
_entity.pdbx_description
1 polymer ?
#
loop_
_entity_poly.entity_id
_entity_poly.type
_entity_poly.pdbx_seq_one_letter_code
_entity_poly.pdbx_strand_id
1 'polypeptide(L)'
;MPSESASIGAIKLARTVFEYIHGNLGVLKFNVDELTPINGDSGEESKRWKVICSFFETLGSSAPSKYEALVNLNDNTVTIKKLSEVETKE
;
A
#
# COMPACT_ATOMS: atom_id res chain seq x y z
N MET A 1 -11.40 -5.08 -23.76
CA MET A 1 -11.61 -4.82 -22.31
C MET A 1 -10.81 -3.57 -21.98
N PRO A 2 -11.38 -2.54 -21.33
CA PRO A 2 -10.56 -1.42 -20.89
C PRO A 2 -9.56 -1.97 -19.88
N SER A 3 -8.26 -1.83 -20.18
CA SER A 3 -7.19 -2.19 -19.25
C SER A 3 -7.38 -1.33 -18.01
N GLU A 4 -7.70 -1.96 -16.87
CA GLU A 4 -7.68 -1.28 -15.59
C GLU A 4 -6.32 -0.60 -15.41
N SER A 5 -6.31 0.67 -15.00
CA SER A 5 -5.07 1.43 -14.84
C SER A 5 -4.12 0.68 -13.90
N ALA A 6 -2.84 0.59 -14.25
CA ALA A 6 -1.84 -0.11 -13.44
C ALA A 6 -1.81 0.40 -11.98
N SER A 7 -2.05 1.70 -11.79
CA SER A 7 -2.19 2.34 -10.49
C SER A 7 -3.31 1.72 -9.62
N ILE A 8 -4.48 1.46 -10.21
CA ILE A 8 -5.63 0.83 -9.55
C ILE A 8 -5.30 -0.63 -9.22
N GLY A 9 -4.66 -1.33 -10.15
CA GLY A 9 -4.17 -2.70 -9.93
C GLY A 9 -3.22 -2.77 -8.73
N ALA A 10 -2.30 -1.81 -8.60
CA ALA A 10 -1.36 -1.73 -7.49
C ALA A 10 -2.04 -1.50 -6.14
N ILE A 11 -3.00 -0.57 -6.07
CA ILE A 11 -3.78 -0.31 -4.86
C ILE A 11 -4.56 -1.56 -4.44
N LYS A 12 -5.24 -2.21 -5.39
CA LYS A 12 -6.03 -3.42 -5.11
C LYS A 12 -5.15 -4.54 -4.57
N LEU A 13 -4.03 -4.82 -5.23
CA LEU A 13 -3.13 -5.88 -4.81
C LEU A 13 -2.53 -5.61 -3.43
N ALA A 14 -2.09 -4.37 -3.16
CA ALA A 14 -1.62 -3.97 -1.83
C ALA A 14 -2.72 -4.20 -0.78
N ARG A 15 -3.94 -3.70 -1.02
CA ARG A 15 -5.08 -3.85 -0.12
C ARG A 15 -5.40 -5.32 0.16
N THR A 16 -5.46 -6.17 -0.88
CA THR A 16 -5.72 -7.60 -0.73
C THR A 16 -4.69 -8.29 0.16
N VAL A 17 -3.40 -7.96 0.01
CA VAL A 17 -2.35 -8.52 0.87
C VAL A 17 -2.48 -8.06 2.32
N PHE A 18 -2.75 -6.77 2.55
CA PHE A 18 -3.00 -6.30 3.92
C PHE A 18 -4.26 -6.91 4.54
N GLU A 19 -5.32 -7.11 3.76
CA GLU A 19 -6.55 -7.77 4.22
C GLU A 19 -6.29 -9.25 4.56
N TYR A 20 -5.39 -9.89 3.83
CA TYR A 20 -4.96 -11.26 4.13
C TYR A 20 -4.14 -11.34 5.43
N ILE A 21 -3.26 -10.37 5.70
CA ILE A 21 -2.39 -10.37 6.88
C ILE A 21 -3.14 -9.93 8.14
N HIS A 22 -3.96 -8.89 8.05
CA HIS A 22 -4.58 -8.23 9.21
C HIS A 22 -6.09 -8.48 9.34
N GLY A 23 -6.70 -9.21 8.40
CA GLY A 23 -8.15 -9.37 8.33
C GLY A 23 -8.85 -8.20 7.64
N ASN A 24 -10.18 -8.11 7.75
CA ASN A 24 -10.98 -7.15 6.97
C ASN A 24 -10.63 -5.67 7.29
N LEU A 25 -9.84 -5.07 6.41
CA LEU A 25 -9.40 -3.67 6.51
C LEU A 25 -10.52 -2.64 6.27
N GLY A 26 -11.68 -3.05 5.73
CA GLY A 26 -12.83 -2.16 5.54
C GLY A 26 -13.34 -1.58 6.87
N VAL A 27 -13.12 -2.29 7.97
CA VAL A 27 -13.41 -1.81 9.33
C VAL A 27 -12.26 -0.95 9.88
N LEU A 28 -11.04 -1.18 9.40
CA LEU A 28 -9.79 -0.61 9.92
C LEU A 28 -9.36 0.70 9.25
N LYS A 29 -10.21 1.26 8.36
CA LYS A 29 -10.01 2.54 7.66
C LYS A 29 -8.68 2.59 6.89
N PHE A 30 -8.52 1.67 5.94
CA PHE A 30 -7.36 1.68 5.03
C PHE A 30 -7.35 2.93 4.14
N ASN A 31 -6.32 3.74 4.31
CA ASN A 31 -6.06 4.95 3.55
C ASN A 31 -4.82 4.76 2.68
N VAL A 32 -4.88 5.24 1.45
CA VAL A 32 -3.70 5.37 0.57
C VAL A 32 -3.22 6.81 0.70
N ASP A 33 -2.02 6.99 1.23
CA ASP A 33 -1.41 8.30 1.50
C ASP A 33 -0.58 8.79 0.32
N GLU A 34 0.18 7.90 -0.34
CA GLU A 34 1.01 8.20 -1.50
C GLU A 34 1.00 7.04 -2.49
N LEU A 35 1.01 7.34 -3.78
CA LEU A 35 1.12 6.36 -4.85
C LEU A 35 2.12 6.85 -5.90
N THR A 36 3.24 6.13 -6.03
CA THR A 36 4.36 6.57 -6.88
C THR A 36 4.83 5.43 -7.79
N PRO A 37 4.97 5.63 -9.10
CA PRO A 37 5.64 4.67 -9.96
C PRO A 37 7.13 4.62 -9.64
N ILE A 38 7.73 3.42 -9.56
CA ILE A 38 9.15 3.24 -9.20
C ILE A 38 10.06 3.34 -10.44
N ASN A 39 9.56 2.93 -11.61
CA ASN A 39 10.31 3.00 -12.85
C ASN A 39 9.90 4.28 -13.58
N GLY A 40 10.85 5.18 -13.79
CA GLY A 40 10.70 6.61 -14.13
C GLY A 40 10.11 6.98 -15.49
N ASP A 41 9.22 6.17 -16.07
CA ASP A 41 8.45 6.54 -17.26
C ASP A 41 6.94 6.51 -16.96
N SER A 42 6.22 7.40 -17.65
CA SER A 42 4.78 7.70 -17.58
C SER A 42 3.93 6.69 -16.79
N GLY A 43 3.37 7.14 -15.66
CA GLY A 43 2.68 6.34 -14.64
C GLY A 43 1.45 5.53 -15.07
N GLU A 44 1.15 5.38 -16.35
CA GLU A 44 0.08 4.48 -16.84
C GLU A 44 0.58 3.07 -17.15
N GLU A 45 1.85 2.91 -17.56
CA GLU A 45 2.44 1.60 -17.91
C GLU A 45 3.37 1.04 -16.82
N SER A 46 3.62 1.81 -15.76
CA SER A 46 4.51 1.36 -14.69
C SER A 46 3.96 0.09 -14.05
N LYS A 47 4.78 -0.95 -14.03
CA LYS A 47 4.42 -2.24 -13.42
C LYS A 47 4.94 -2.37 -11.99
N ARG A 48 5.63 -1.35 -11.49
CA ARG A 48 6.18 -1.32 -10.13
C ARG A 48 5.76 -0.04 -9.44
N TRP A 49 5.10 -0.18 -8.31
CA TRP A 49 4.49 0.92 -7.58
C TRP A 49 4.93 0.90 -6.13
N LYS A 50 5.19 2.08 -5.60
CA LYS A 50 5.29 2.33 -4.17
C LYS A 50 3.94 2.86 -3.71
N VAL A 51 3.32 2.16 -2.77
CA VAL A 51 2.06 2.55 -2.12
C VAL A 51 2.38 2.84 -0.67
N ILE A 52 2.24 4.08 -0.24
CA ILE A 52 2.26 4.43 1.18
C ILE A 52 0.81 4.39 1.66
N CYS A 53 0.55 3.61 2.70
CA CYS A 53 -0.80 3.44 3.24
C CYS A 53 -0.80 3.43 4.76
N SER A 54 -1.95 3.76 5.32
CA SER A 54 -2.16 3.79 6.75
C SER A 54 -3.50 3.17 7.13
N PHE A 55 -3.51 2.41 8.22
CA PHE A 55 -4.73 1.82 8.78
C PHE A 55 -4.58 1.56 10.28
N PHE A 56 -5.70 1.43 10.99
CA PHE A 56 -5.69 1.06 12.41
C PHE A 56 -5.54 -0.46 12.53
N GLU A 57 -4.48 -0.95 13.17
CA GLU A 57 -4.25 -2.40 13.25
C GLU A 57 -5.26 -3.11 14.18
N THR A 58 -5.80 -2.38 15.17
CA THR A 58 -6.77 -2.90 16.13
C THR A 58 -7.83 -1.87 16.48
N LEU A 59 -9.04 -2.35 16.82
CA LEU A 59 -10.10 -1.50 17.39
C LEU A 59 -9.64 -0.95 18.74
N GLY A 60 -9.50 0.37 18.84
CA GLY A 60 -9.01 1.06 20.05
C GLY A 60 -7.59 1.61 19.94
N SER A 61 -6.88 1.40 18.83
CA SER A 61 -5.62 2.08 18.56
C SER A 61 -5.81 3.60 18.50
N SER A 62 -4.92 4.35 19.15
CA SER A 62 -4.94 5.82 19.19
C SER A 62 -4.43 6.47 17.90
N ALA A 63 -3.63 5.75 17.12
CA ALA A 63 -3.06 6.22 15.86
C ALA A 63 -3.04 5.10 14.80
N PRO A 64 -3.16 5.43 13.51
CA PRO A 64 -3.00 4.46 12.44
C PRO A 64 -1.52 4.11 12.24
N SER A 65 -1.23 2.85 11.96
CA SER A 65 0.09 2.40 11.56
C SER A 65 0.32 2.72 10.09
N LYS A 66 1.51 3.23 9.76
CA LYS A 66 1.92 3.53 8.39
C LYS A 66 2.78 2.42 7.81
N TYR A 67 2.60 2.19 6.53
CA TYR A 67 3.26 1.14 5.78
C TYR A 67 3.69 1.61 4.40
N GLU A 68 4.84 1.13 3.96
CA GLU A 68 5.27 1.16 2.57
C GLU A 68 5.05 -0.23 1.96
N ALA A 69 4.29 -0.27 0.87
CA ALA A 69 4.09 -1.46 0.07
C ALA A 69 4.69 -1.25 -1.32
N LEU A 70 5.70 -2.05 -1.64
CA LEU A 70 6.29 -2.12 -2.97
C LEU A 70 5.57 -3.21 -3.76
N VAL A 71 4.77 -2.81 -4.73
CA VAL A 71 3.95 -3.69 -5.54
C VAL A 71 4.61 -3.93 -6.89
N ASN A 72 4.70 -5.19 -7.30
CA ASN A 72 5.12 -5.58 -8.65
C ASN A 72 3.96 -6.31 -9.35
N LEU A 73 3.41 -5.65 -10.38
CA LEU A 73 2.29 -6.16 -11.16
C LEU A 73 2.71 -7.20 -12.21
N ASN A 74 4.01 -7.41 -12.44
CA ASN A 74 4.47 -8.48 -13.34
C ASN A 74 4.27 -9.87 -12.76
N ASP A 75 4.51 -10.01 -11.45
CA ASP A 75 4.49 -11.29 -10.73
C ASP A 75 3.50 -11.31 -9.55
N ASN A 76 2.71 -10.23 -9.41
CA ASN A 76 1.75 -10.02 -8.33
C ASN A 76 2.36 -10.11 -6.92
N THR A 77 3.62 -9.70 -6.77
CA THR A 77 4.28 -9.66 -5.47
C THR A 77 4.10 -8.30 -4.78
N VAL A 78 4.02 -8.34 -3.45
CA VAL A 78 3.99 -7.15 -2.60
C VAL A 78 5.03 -7.32 -1.49
N THR A 79 5.95 -6.37 -1.39
CA THR A 79 6.86 -6.27 -0.24
C THR A 79 6.35 -5.22 0.71
N ILE A 80 6.12 -5.59 1.97
CA ILE A 80 5.57 -4.69 2.99
C ILE A 80 6.65 -4.32 3.99
N LYS A 81 6.76 -3.03 4.29
CA LYS A 81 7.61 -2.48 5.32
C LYS A 81 6.81 -1.54 6.21
N LYS A 82 6.79 -1.80 7.52
CA LYS A 82 6.19 -0.86 8.49
C LYS A 82 7.06 0.39 8.56
N LEU A 83 6.43 1.55 8.43
CA LEU A 83 7.06 2.84 8.64
C LEU A 83 6.82 3.20 10.10
N SER A 84 7.77 2.81 10.97
CA SER A 84 7.78 3.31 12.34
C SER A 84 7.78 4.83 12.31
N GLU A 85 7.01 5.47 13.20
CA GLU A 85 7.26 6.88 13.50
C GLU A 85 8.76 7.01 13.81
N VAL A 86 9.40 7.96 13.13
CA VAL A 86 10.81 8.27 13.31
C VAL A 86 11.07 8.33 14.82
N GLU A 87 11.91 7.41 15.32
CA GLU A 87 12.55 7.58 16.62
C GLU A 87 13.19 8.96 16.56
N THR A 88 12.57 9.91 17.23
CA THR A 88 13.15 11.23 17.42
C THR A 88 14.33 10.97 18.34
N LYS A 89 15.51 10.77 17.74
CA LYS A 89 16.75 10.80 18.51
C LYS A 89 16.89 12.23 19.00
N GLU A 90 16.58 12.41 20.28
CA GLU A 90 16.94 13.57 21.09
C GLU A 90 18.42 13.94 20.93
#